data_AF-A0A3D2YTR4-F1
#
_entry.id   AF-A0A3D2YTR4-F1
#
_cell.length_a   1.000
_cell.length_b   1.000
_cell.length_c   1.000
_cell.angle_alpha   90.00
_cell.angle_beta   90.00
_cell.angle_gamma   90.00
#
_symmetry.space_group_name_H-M   'P 1'
#
loop_
_entity.id
_entity.type
_entity.pdbx_description
1 polymer ?
#
loop_
_entity_poly.entity_id
_entity_poly.type
_entity_poly.pdbx_seq_one_letter_code
_entity_poly.pdbx_strand_id
1 'polypeptide(L)'
;MAVTSIDIQSRAPYQGGMTFGDTGAYEQLDGTVHFAVDPSDPANRLISDLALAPKNGDGLVEFSADFRILKPVDPSKGSHKLFFDVVNRGNVLSLGRINSGAEGMDPGNGFLMRRGYTQVWCGWQHDVPQKPGLLKVNVPNASDANGPVTGRIAVTFQPNALKTTQMLSDRDHQPYSVKDLDQPYATLTV
;
A
#
# COMPACT_ATOMS: atom_id res chain seq x y z
N MET A 1 -14.96 7.45 -12.73
CA MET A 1 -14.53 6.46 -11.71
C MET A 1 -13.02 6.38 -11.79
N ALA A 2 -12.30 6.45 -10.67
CA ALA A 2 -10.83 6.54 -10.70
C ALA A 2 -10.13 5.22 -11.01
N VAL A 3 -10.74 4.06 -10.70
CA VAL A 3 -10.21 2.74 -11.07
C VAL A 3 -10.39 2.52 -12.56
N THR A 4 -9.29 2.21 -13.26
CA THR A 4 -9.29 1.96 -14.70
C THR A 4 -9.22 0.48 -15.02
N SER A 5 -8.46 -0.31 -14.26
CA SER A 5 -8.37 -1.75 -14.41
C SER A 5 -7.90 -2.46 -13.13
N ILE A 6 -8.13 -3.77 -13.08
CA ILE A 6 -7.63 -4.66 -12.04
C ILE A 6 -6.95 -5.83 -12.75
N ASP A 7 -5.66 -6.02 -12.51
CA ASP A 7 -4.88 -7.15 -12.99
C ASP A 7 -4.70 -8.16 -11.86
N ILE A 8 -5.27 -9.36 -12.01
CA ILE A 8 -5.12 -10.46 -11.04
C ILE A 8 -3.95 -11.31 -11.50
N GLN A 9 -2.85 -11.23 -10.75
CA GLN A 9 -1.60 -11.91 -11.09
C GLN A 9 -1.55 -13.33 -10.52
N SER A 10 -2.19 -13.56 -9.38
CA SER A 10 -2.28 -14.90 -8.81
C SER A 10 -3.62 -15.16 -8.13
N ARG A 11 -4.01 -16.43 -8.13
CA ARG A 11 -5.20 -16.95 -7.47
C ARG A 11 -4.89 -18.33 -6.92
N ALA A 12 -5.08 -18.53 -5.62
CA ALA A 12 -4.74 -19.80 -4.96
C ALA A 12 -5.71 -20.11 -3.80
N PRO A 13 -5.91 -21.40 -3.45
CA PRO A 13 -6.55 -21.76 -2.19
C PRO A 13 -5.81 -21.14 -1.01
N TYR A 14 -6.53 -20.42 -0.15
CA TYR A 14 -5.93 -19.81 1.02
C TYR A 14 -5.61 -20.88 2.07
N GLN A 15 -4.38 -20.86 2.60
CA GLN A 15 -3.91 -21.80 3.63
C GLN A 15 -4.18 -23.27 3.26
N GLY A 16 -3.87 -23.67 2.02
CA GLY A 16 -4.07 -25.04 1.54
C GLY A 16 -5.54 -25.48 1.44
N GLY A 17 -6.49 -24.53 1.38
CA GLY A 17 -7.92 -24.82 1.33
C GLY A 17 -8.56 -24.97 2.71
N MET A 18 -7.95 -24.39 3.75
CA MET A 18 -8.53 -24.35 5.10
C MET A 18 -9.96 -23.80 5.07
N THR A 19 -10.84 -24.41 5.88
CA THR A 19 -12.26 -24.05 5.95
C THR A 19 -12.58 -23.28 7.24
N PHE A 20 -13.54 -22.35 7.15
CA PHE A 20 -13.91 -21.46 8.24
C PHE A 20 -15.40 -21.58 8.56
N GLY A 21 -15.75 -22.60 9.35
CA GLY A 21 -17.15 -22.86 9.71
C GLY A 21 -18.03 -23.07 8.47
N ASP A 22 -19.27 -22.59 8.53
CA ASP A 22 -20.25 -22.80 7.46
C ASP A 22 -19.95 -22.02 6.18
N THR A 23 -19.13 -20.96 6.26
CA THR A 23 -18.68 -20.20 5.08
C THR A 23 -17.80 -21.06 4.16
N GLY A 24 -17.09 -22.06 4.71
CA GLY A 24 -16.25 -22.97 3.94
C GLY A 24 -14.85 -22.42 3.64
N ALA A 25 -14.26 -22.89 2.53
CA ALA A 25 -12.90 -22.54 2.14
C ALA A 25 -12.81 -21.12 1.57
N TYR A 26 -11.62 -20.51 1.72
CA TYR A 26 -11.29 -19.22 1.13
C TYR A 26 -10.23 -19.37 0.04
N GLU A 27 -10.21 -18.40 -0.86
CA GLU A 27 -9.15 -18.21 -1.84
C GLU A 27 -8.48 -16.85 -1.65
N GLN A 28 -7.19 -16.80 -2.01
CA GLN A 28 -6.38 -15.61 -2.05
C GLN A 28 -6.19 -15.17 -3.50
N LEU A 29 -6.38 -13.88 -3.74
CA LEU A 29 -6.04 -13.23 -5.00
C LEU A 29 -5.03 -12.12 -4.71
N ASP A 30 -3.98 -12.04 -5.52
CA ASP A 30 -2.98 -10.97 -5.47
C ASP A 30 -2.84 -10.33 -6.84
N GLY A 31 -2.60 -9.03 -6.87
CA GLY A 31 -2.40 -8.34 -8.13
C GLY A 31 -2.24 -6.82 -7.99
N THR A 32 -2.47 -6.13 -9.10
CA THR A 32 -2.33 -4.67 -9.21
C THR A 32 -3.66 -4.03 -9.60
N VAL A 33 -4.07 -2.99 -8.89
CA VAL A 33 -5.17 -2.12 -9.31
C VAL A 33 -4.58 -0.85 -9.92
N HIS A 34 -5.13 -0.42 -11.06
CA HIS A 34 -4.71 0.76 -11.80
C HIS A 34 -5.74 1.88 -11.66
N PHE A 35 -5.23 3.10 -11.56
CA PHE A 35 -6.03 4.30 -11.36
C PHE A 35 -5.64 5.39 -12.35
N ALA A 36 -6.61 6.24 -12.68
CA ALA A 36 -6.40 7.52 -13.36
C ALA A 36 -7.30 8.57 -12.69
N VAL A 37 -6.71 9.67 -12.22
CA VAL A 37 -7.43 10.74 -11.51
C VAL A 37 -7.27 12.08 -12.19
N ASP A 38 -8.34 12.87 -12.17
CA ASP A 38 -8.33 14.24 -12.68
C ASP A 38 -7.70 15.17 -11.61
N PRO A 39 -6.56 15.82 -11.91
CA PRO A 39 -5.92 16.75 -10.98
C PRO A 39 -6.76 18.02 -10.73
N SER A 40 -7.73 18.33 -11.60
CA SER A 40 -8.62 19.49 -11.47
C SER A 40 -9.91 19.20 -10.68
N ASP A 41 -10.18 17.94 -10.35
CA ASP A 41 -11.34 17.57 -9.53
C ASP A 41 -11.21 18.22 -8.13
N PRO A 42 -12.24 18.96 -7.66
CA PRO A 42 -12.24 19.55 -6.32
C PRO A 42 -11.96 18.57 -5.17
N ALA A 43 -12.29 17.29 -5.33
CA ALA A 43 -11.99 16.25 -4.33
C ALA A 43 -10.48 15.97 -4.22
N ASN A 44 -9.72 16.19 -5.28
CA ASN A 44 -8.28 15.91 -5.36
C ASN A 44 -7.41 17.13 -5.01
N ARG A 45 -7.99 18.31 -4.80
CA ARG A 45 -7.26 19.58 -4.56
C ARG A 45 -6.31 19.57 -3.36
N LEU A 46 -6.53 18.68 -2.40
CA LEU A 46 -5.70 18.57 -1.18
C LEU A 46 -4.49 17.65 -1.38
N ILE A 47 -4.39 16.97 -2.52
CA ILE A 47 -3.26 16.10 -2.84
C ILE A 47 -2.11 16.99 -3.32
N SER A 48 -1.05 17.05 -2.52
CA SER A 48 0.15 17.81 -2.82
C SER A 48 0.73 17.42 -4.19
N ASP A 49 1.12 18.43 -4.96
CA ASP A 49 1.82 18.30 -6.24
C ASP A 49 1.10 17.47 -7.31
N LEU A 50 -0.16 17.10 -7.13
CA LEU A 50 -0.91 16.31 -8.11
C LEU A 50 -1.02 17.02 -9.46
N ALA A 51 -1.18 18.35 -9.46
CA ALA A 51 -1.23 19.15 -10.67
C ALA A 51 0.09 19.16 -11.46
N LEU A 52 1.21 18.84 -10.78
CA LEU A 52 2.57 18.74 -11.32
C LEU A 52 2.95 17.30 -11.70
N ALA A 53 2.10 16.31 -11.43
CA ALA A 53 2.35 14.94 -11.86
C ALA A 53 2.19 14.80 -13.39
N PRO A 54 2.94 13.90 -14.03
CA PRO A 54 2.73 13.50 -15.42
C PRO A 54 1.28 13.09 -15.69
N LYS A 55 0.75 13.52 -16.84
CA LYS A 55 -0.63 13.25 -17.26
C LYS A 55 -0.63 12.43 -18.54
N ASN A 56 -1.58 11.52 -18.67
CA ASN A 56 -1.81 10.76 -19.88
C ASN A 56 -2.48 11.61 -20.97
N GLY A 57 -2.81 11.01 -22.12
CA GLY A 57 -3.45 11.71 -23.25
C GLY A 57 -4.82 12.32 -22.93
N ASP A 58 -5.48 11.85 -21.87
CA ASP A 58 -6.77 12.34 -21.40
C ASP A 58 -6.61 13.41 -20.30
N GLY A 59 -5.38 13.82 -19.97
CA GLY A 59 -5.10 14.79 -18.92
C GLY A 59 -5.18 14.24 -17.50
N LEU A 60 -5.27 12.92 -17.33
CA LEU A 60 -5.39 12.25 -16.03
C LEU A 60 -4.02 11.81 -15.51
N VAL A 61 -3.85 11.81 -14.18
CA VAL A 61 -2.66 11.29 -13.51
C VAL A 61 -2.85 9.81 -13.24
N GLU A 62 -1.95 8.98 -13.78
CA GLU A 62 -2.00 7.52 -13.64
C GLU A 62 -1.12 7.05 -12.48
N PHE A 63 -1.63 6.08 -11.72
CA PHE A 63 -0.89 5.41 -10.65
C PHE A 63 -1.47 4.01 -10.42
N SER A 64 -0.79 3.19 -9.62
CA SER A 64 -1.27 1.85 -9.29
C SER A 64 -1.01 1.49 -7.84
N ALA A 65 -1.67 0.45 -7.34
CA ALA A 65 -1.41 -0.11 -6.03
C ALA A 65 -1.47 -1.64 -6.06
N ASP A 66 -0.61 -2.27 -5.27
CA ASP A 66 -0.72 -3.69 -5.01
C ASP A 66 -1.97 -3.95 -4.17
N PHE A 67 -2.68 -5.04 -4.46
CA PHE A 67 -3.80 -5.49 -3.65
C PHE A 67 -3.69 -6.98 -3.31
N ARG A 68 -4.35 -7.34 -2.20
CA ARG A 68 -4.64 -8.71 -1.81
C ARG A 68 -6.11 -8.86 -1.45
N ILE A 69 -6.74 -9.96 -1.86
CA ILE A 69 -8.13 -10.29 -1.52
C ILE A 69 -8.17 -11.67 -0.88
N LEU A 70 -8.87 -11.81 0.24
CA LEU A 70 -9.38 -13.08 0.75
C LEU A 70 -10.89 -13.10 0.61
N LYS A 71 -11.41 -14.10 -0.11
CA LYS A 71 -12.86 -14.28 -0.31
C LYS A 71 -13.28 -15.75 -0.20
N PRO A 72 -14.54 -16.04 0.17
CA PRO A 72 -15.08 -17.40 0.08
C PRO A 72 -14.96 -17.95 -1.34
N VAL A 73 -14.61 -19.24 -1.44
CA VAL A 73 -14.61 -19.95 -2.73
C VAL A 73 -16.02 -20.06 -3.29
N ASP A 74 -17.00 -20.32 -2.43
CA ASP A 74 -18.43 -20.27 -2.75
C ASP A 74 -19.00 -18.90 -2.34
N PRO A 75 -19.25 -17.98 -3.30
CA PRO A 75 -19.72 -16.64 -2.98
C PRO A 75 -21.09 -16.62 -2.32
N SER A 76 -21.92 -17.66 -2.50
CA SER A 76 -23.25 -17.74 -1.89
C SER A 76 -23.20 -17.95 -0.37
N LYS A 77 -22.06 -18.40 0.15
CA LYS A 77 -21.80 -18.59 1.58
C LYS A 77 -21.11 -17.38 2.23
N GLY A 78 -20.79 -16.36 1.44
CA GLY A 78 -20.28 -15.08 1.92
C GLY A 78 -21.38 -14.23 2.57
N SER A 79 -20.98 -13.23 3.36
CA SER A 79 -21.92 -12.27 3.94
C SER A 79 -22.19 -11.07 3.05
N HIS A 80 -21.59 -11.03 1.86
CA HIS A 80 -21.62 -9.89 0.94
C HIS A 80 -21.14 -8.57 1.57
N LYS A 81 -20.29 -8.67 2.60
CA LYS A 81 -19.64 -7.54 3.27
C LYS A 81 -18.17 -7.51 2.94
N LEU A 82 -17.67 -6.30 2.75
CA LEU A 82 -16.27 -6.01 2.51
C LEU A 82 -15.65 -5.43 3.78
N PHE A 83 -14.54 -6.03 4.22
CA PHE A 83 -13.57 -5.37 5.08
C PHE A 83 -12.43 -4.87 4.19
N PHE A 84 -12.27 -3.55 4.11
CA PHE A 84 -11.26 -2.91 3.26
C PHE A 84 -10.20 -2.23 4.14
N ASP A 85 -8.94 -2.59 3.93
CA ASP A 85 -7.78 -2.12 4.68
C ASP A 85 -6.86 -1.31 3.76
N VAL A 86 -6.61 -0.07 4.15
CA VAL A 86 -5.68 0.84 3.47
C VAL A 86 -4.31 0.64 4.11
N VAL A 87 -3.47 -0.13 3.44
CA VAL A 87 -2.25 -0.68 4.03
C VAL A 87 -1.14 0.35 4.07
N ASN A 88 -0.96 0.90 5.27
CA ASN A 88 0.18 1.75 5.64
C ASN A 88 1.38 0.87 6.02
N ARG A 89 2.59 1.19 5.50
CA ARG A 89 3.83 0.42 5.74
C ARG A 89 3.81 -1.04 5.25
N GLY A 90 2.93 -1.35 4.30
CA GLY A 90 2.92 -2.59 3.53
C GLY A 90 2.44 -3.88 4.21
N ASN A 91 2.17 -3.88 5.53
CA ASN A 91 1.84 -5.10 6.25
C ASN A 91 0.33 -5.36 6.35
N VAL A 92 -0.07 -6.61 6.13
CA VAL A 92 -1.43 -7.10 6.41
C VAL A 92 -1.60 -7.30 7.92
N LEU A 93 -2.12 -6.29 8.62
CA LEU A 93 -2.23 -6.32 10.09
C LEU A 93 -3.59 -6.81 10.58
N SER A 94 -4.65 -6.64 9.78
CA SER A 94 -6.01 -6.94 10.23
C SER A 94 -6.23 -8.41 10.60
N LEU A 95 -5.50 -9.36 10.00
CA LEU A 95 -5.54 -10.77 10.40
C LEU A 95 -5.06 -10.95 11.85
N GLY A 96 -3.93 -10.35 12.22
CA GLY A 96 -3.44 -10.40 13.60
C GLY A 96 -4.31 -9.61 14.58
N ARG A 97 -4.81 -8.44 14.16
CA ARG A 97 -5.58 -7.54 15.04
C ARG A 97 -7.03 -7.98 15.28
N ILE A 98 -7.65 -8.63 14.30
CA ILE A 98 -9.08 -8.99 14.35
C ILE A 98 -9.27 -10.50 14.51
N ASN A 99 -8.48 -11.31 13.82
CA ASN A 99 -8.57 -12.77 13.90
C ASN A 99 -7.55 -13.37 14.89
N SER A 100 -6.76 -12.56 15.59
CA SER A 100 -5.71 -13.05 16.51
C SER A 100 -4.69 -13.99 15.82
N GLY A 101 -4.44 -13.78 14.53
CA GLY A 101 -3.33 -14.45 13.83
C GLY A 101 -1.99 -13.99 14.37
N ALA A 102 -0.96 -14.80 14.14
CA ALA A 102 0.43 -14.43 14.41
C ALA A 102 0.92 -13.42 13.36
N GLU A 103 1.83 -13.80 12.47
CA GLU A 103 2.41 -12.92 11.46
C GLU A 103 1.94 -13.25 10.04
N GLY A 104 2.04 -12.25 9.16
CA GLY A 104 1.76 -12.40 7.73
C GLY A 104 0.32 -12.82 7.46
N MET A 105 0.18 -13.94 6.76
CA MET A 105 -1.11 -14.44 6.28
C MET A 105 -1.72 -15.53 7.17
N ASP A 106 -1.32 -15.62 8.44
CA ASP A 106 -1.93 -16.53 9.42
C ASP A 106 -3.41 -16.15 9.68
N PRO A 107 -4.37 -17.08 9.47
CA PRO A 107 -5.77 -16.81 9.68
C PRO A 107 -6.16 -16.63 11.15
N GLY A 108 -5.33 -17.06 12.11
CA GLY A 108 -5.68 -17.10 13.53
C GLY A 108 -6.95 -17.89 13.78
N ASN A 109 -7.88 -17.31 14.55
CA ASN A 109 -9.19 -17.91 14.81
C ASN A 109 -10.19 -17.80 13.63
N GLY A 110 -9.84 -17.03 12.59
CA GLY A 110 -10.68 -16.78 11.41
C GLY A 110 -12.00 -16.06 11.69
N PHE A 111 -12.07 -15.18 12.70
CA PHE A 111 -13.28 -14.49 13.13
C PHE A 111 -14.08 -13.85 11.98
N LEU A 112 -13.41 -13.11 11.08
CA LEU A 112 -14.03 -12.49 9.91
C LEU A 112 -14.42 -13.53 8.85
N MET A 113 -13.59 -14.56 8.66
CA MET A 113 -13.79 -15.59 7.64
C MET A 113 -15.01 -16.47 7.95
N ARG A 114 -15.17 -16.85 9.22
CA ARG A 114 -16.35 -17.57 9.74
C ARG A 114 -17.66 -16.77 9.65
N ARG A 115 -17.56 -15.46 9.39
CA ARG A 115 -18.70 -14.55 9.17
C ARG A 115 -18.86 -14.17 7.70
N GLY A 116 -18.19 -14.86 6.78
CA GLY A 116 -18.37 -14.66 5.35
C GLY A 116 -17.79 -13.37 4.78
N TYR A 117 -16.95 -12.63 5.50
CA TYR A 117 -16.41 -11.36 4.99
C TYR A 117 -15.42 -11.59 3.85
N THR A 118 -15.56 -10.84 2.77
CA THR A 118 -14.45 -10.58 1.85
C THR A 118 -13.53 -9.55 2.50
N GLN A 119 -12.24 -9.86 2.57
CA GLN A 119 -11.22 -8.95 3.11
C GLN A 119 -10.33 -8.50 1.95
N VAL A 120 -10.08 -7.21 1.84
CA VAL A 120 -9.25 -6.61 0.80
C VAL A 120 -8.24 -5.67 1.44
N TRP A 121 -6.99 -5.79 1.01
CA TRP A 121 -5.89 -4.92 1.37
C TRP A 121 -5.41 -4.20 0.13
N CYS A 122 -5.20 -2.89 0.22
CA CYS A 122 -4.70 -2.06 -0.87
C CYS A 122 -3.51 -1.23 -0.36
N GLY A 123 -2.38 -1.30 -1.06
CA GLY A 123 -1.18 -0.55 -0.70
C GLY A 123 -1.40 0.97 -0.72
N TRP A 124 -0.92 1.67 0.31
CA TRP A 124 -1.06 3.13 0.44
C TRP A 124 0.27 3.87 0.43
N GLN A 125 1.30 3.29 1.03
CA GLN A 125 2.59 3.96 1.19
C GLN A 125 3.53 3.60 0.02
N HIS A 126 4.25 4.58 -0.52
CA HIS A 126 5.03 4.43 -1.76
C HIS A 126 6.46 3.95 -1.53
N ASP A 127 7.06 4.35 -0.41
CA ASP A 127 8.45 4.10 -0.01
C ASP A 127 8.62 2.79 0.79
N VAL A 128 7.64 1.90 0.73
CA VAL A 128 7.68 0.60 1.42
C VAL A 128 8.91 -0.20 0.95
N PRO A 129 9.64 -0.88 1.86
CA PRO A 129 10.80 -1.70 1.49
C PRO A 129 10.45 -2.75 0.44
N GLN A 130 11.36 -3.03 -0.48
CA GLN A 130 11.20 -4.12 -1.46
C GLN A 130 11.41 -5.48 -0.79
N LYS A 131 10.39 -5.96 -0.08
CA LYS A 131 10.37 -7.26 0.60
C LYS A 131 9.13 -8.05 0.13
N PRO A 132 9.24 -9.36 -0.13
CA PRO A 132 8.10 -10.17 -0.56
C PRO A 132 6.91 -10.05 0.41
N GLY A 133 5.70 -9.94 -0.15
CA GLY A 133 4.46 -9.93 0.62
C GLY A 133 4.03 -8.57 1.19
N LEU A 134 4.85 -7.53 1.04
CA LEU A 134 4.43 -6.15 1.35
C LEU A 134 3.64 -5.55 0.19
N LEU A 135 2.64 -4.73 0.51
CA LEU A 135 1.80 -4.03 -0.46
C LEU A 135 2.15 -2.54 -0.50
N LYS A 136 2.33 -1.97 -1.70
CA LYS A 136 2.62 -0.53 -1.85
C LYS A 136 1.75 0.14 -2.90
N VAL A 137 1.77 1.46 -2.88
CA VAL A 137 1.32 2.27 -4.01
C VAL A 137 2.51 2.60 -4.90
N ASN A 138 2.31 2.63 -6.21
CA ASN A 138 3.27 3.14 -7.19
C ASN A 138 2.70 4.44 -7.76
N VAL A 139 3.30 5.57 -7.37
CA VAL A 139 2.89 6.91 -7.80
C VAL A 139 3.98 7.54 -8.66
N PRO A 140 3.62 8.42 -9.62
CA PRO A 140 4.61 9.13 -10.41
C PRO A 140 5.28 10.23 -9.58
N ASN A 141 6.51 10.59 -9.95
CA ASN A 141 7.18 11.77 -9.40
C ASN A 141 6.61 13.03 -10.07
N ALA A 142 6.38 14.07 -9.27
CA ALA A 142 5.98 15.39 -9.76
C ALA A 142 7.16 16.11 -10.44
N SER A 143 6.86 16.86 -11.50
CA SER A 143 7.83 17.68 -12.23
C SER A 143 7.20 19.01 -12.68
N ASP A 144 8.03 20.04 -12.78
CA ASP A 144 7.67 21.34 -13.35
C ASP A 144 8.54 21.66 -14.57
N ALA A 145 8.43 22.89 -15.09
CA ALA A 145 9.19 23.35 -16.26
C ALA A 145 10.72 23.31 -16.06
N ASN A 146 11.21 23.23 -14.82
CA ASN A 146 12.62 23.18 -14.45
C ASN A 146 13.10 21.76 -14.12
N GLY A 147 12.23 20.74 -14.19
CA GLY A 147 12.55 19.34 -13.91
C GLY A 147 11.81 18.77 -12.70
N PRO A 148 12.34 17.70 -12.06
CA PRO A 148 11.72 17.11 -10.88
C PRO A 148 11.54 18.13 -9.76
N VAL A 149 10.39 18.06 -9.07
CA VAL A 149 10.14 18.89 -7.88
C VAL A 149 11.17 18.53 -6.81
N THR A 150 11.82 19.55 -6.24
CA THR A 150 12.80 19.38 -5.15
C THR A 150 12.43 20.27 -3.97
N GLY A 151 12.73 19.81 -2.76
CA GLY A 151 12.39 20.55 -1.55
C GLY A 151 13.21 20.09 -0.35
N ARG A 152 13.10 20.84 0.75
CA ARG A 152 13.65 20.41 2.04
C ARG A 152 12.72 19.40 2.67
N ILE A 153 13.27 18.28 3.11
CA ILE A 153 12.55 17.23 3.81
C ILE A 153 13.09 17.15 5.23
N ALA A 154 12.19 17.14 6.21
CA ALA A 154 12.55 16.85 7.59
C ALA A 154 12.38 15.36 7.84
N VAL A 155 13.43 14.71 8.34
CA VAL A 155 13.40 13.32 8.76
C VAL A 155 13.77 13.25 10.23
N THR A 156 12.93 12.60 11.02
CA THR A 156 13.19 12.34 12.44
C THR A 156 13.62 10.90 12.62
N PHE A 157 14.69 10.67 13.38
CA PHE A 157 15.13 9.33 13.76
C PHE A 157 15.59 9.32 15.23
N GLN A 158 15.48 8.15 15.88
CA GLN A 158 15.90 7.94 17.26
C GLN A 158 16.85 6.74 17.32
N PRO A 159 18.18 6.96 17.39
CA PRO A 159 19.13 5.86 17.51
C PRO A 159 18.97 5.18 18.87
N ASN A 160 18.89 3.85 18.88
CA ASN A 160 18.84 3.03 20.11
C ASN A 160 20.17 2.31 20.40
N ALA A 161 21.19 2.57 19.58
CA ALA A 161 22.55 2.07 19.72
C ALA A 161 23.53 3.08 19.12
N LEU A 162 24.80 3.00 19.50
CA LEU A 162 25.86 3.82 18.90
C LEU A 162 25.98 3.50 17.41
N LYS A 163 25.86 4.52 16.56
CA LYS A 163 25.99 4.39 15.10
C LYS A 163 26.73 5.60 14.52
N THR A 164 27.54 5.37 13.51
CA THR A 164 28.26 6.41 12.75
C THR A 164 27.50 6.88 11.50
N THR A 165 26.48 6.13 11.10
CA THR A 165 25.62 6.45 9.96
C THR A 165 24.17 6.16 10.33
N GLN A 166 23.25 6.89 9.69
CA GLN A 166 21.81 6.73 9.89
C GLN A 166 21.11 6.94 8.55
N MET A 167 20.13 6.08 8.28
CA MET A 167 19.30 6.21 7.10
C MET A 167 18.34 7.41 7.27
N LEU A 168 18.15 8.19 6.20
CA LEU A 168 17.17 9.29 6.16
C LEU A 168 15.74 8.78 5.91
N SER A 169 15.39 7.70 6.60
CA SER A 169 14.07 7.08 6.64
C SER A 169 13.97 6.15 7.85
N ASP A 170 12.77 5.64 8.13
CA ASP A 170 12.51 4.69 9.23
C ASP A 170 12.25 3.28 8.67
N ARG A 171 12.55 2.24 9.46
CA ARG A 171 12.19 0.83 9.14
C ARG A 171 12.56 0.35 7.72
N ASP A 172 13.76 0.66 7.25
CA ASP A 172 14.26 0.30 5.90
C ASP A 172 13.44 0.88 4.72
N HIS A 173 12.56 1.87 4.96
CA HIS A 173 11.80 2.50 3.87
C HIS A 173 12.74 3.22 2.91
N GLN A 174 12.34 3.32 1.65
CA GLN A 174 13.14 3.96 0.61
C GLN A 174 13.20 5.47 0.87
N PRO A 175 14.37 6.04 1.22
CA PRO A 175 14.47 7.48 1.40
C PRO A 175 14.30 8.19 0.06
N TYR A 176 13.83 9.44 0.10
CA TYR A 176 13.90 10.31 -1.07
C TYR A 176 15.35 10.46 -1.55
N SER A 177 15.54 10.48 -2.86
CA SER A 177 16.85 10.77 -3.44
C SER A 177 17.28 12.18 -3.07
N VAL A 178 18.53 12.30 -2.60
CA VAL A 178 19.13 13.61 -2.35
C VAL A 178 19.46 14.29 -3.68
N LYS A 179 19.18 15.59 -3.76
CA LYS A 179 19.52 16.41 -4.95
C LYS A 179 21.03 16.54 -5.13
N ASP A 180 21.75 16.62 -4.02
CA ASP A 180 23.19 16.75 -3.93
C ASP A 180 23.66 16.03 -2.65
N LEU A 181 24.81 15.36 -2.69
CA LEU A 181 25.45 14.76 -1.52
C LEU A 181 26.24 15.79 -0.72
N ASP A 182 26.72 16.85 -1.37
CA ASP A 182 27.49 17.93 -0.76
C ASP A 182 26.55 19.09 -0.39
N GLN A 183 25.75 18.92 0.66
CA GLN A 183 24.80 19.96 1.13
C GLN A 183 25.32 20.71 2.37
N PRO A 184 26.06 21.83 2.21
CA PRO A 184 26.62 22.59 3.34
C PRO A 184 25.55 23.24 4.24
N TYR A 185 24.31 23.31 3.77
CA TYR A 185 23.17 23.88 4.50
C TYR A 185 22.24 22.82 5.12
N ALA A 186 22.62 21.53 5.08
CA ALA A 186 21.89 20.49 5.79
C ALA A 186 21.96 20.74 7.31
N THR A 187 20.83 20.68 7.99
CA THR A 187 20.74 20.94 9.43
C THR A 187 20.34 19.68 10.18
N LEU A 188 21.08 19.35 11.24
CA LEU A 188 20.68 18.37 12.25
C LEU A 188 20.36 19.13 13.54
N THR A 189 19.14 18.96 14.04
CA THR A 189 18.69 19.52 15.32
C THR A 189 18.38 18.40 16.29
N VAL A 190 18.59 18.66 17.59
CA VAL A 190 18.31 17.72 18.69
C VAL A 190 17.21 18.29 19.57
#